data_AF-A0A6P0ITX8-F1
#
_entry.id   AF-A0A6P0ITX8-F1
#
_cell.length_a   1.000
_cell.length_b   1.000
_cell.length_c   1.000
_cell.angle_alpha   90.00
_cell.angle_beta   90.00
_cell.angle_gamma   90.00
#
_symmetry.space_group_name_H-M   'P 1'
#
loop_
_entity.id
_entity.type
_entity.pdbx_description
1 polymer ?
#
loop_
_entity_poly.entity_id
_entity_poly.type
_entity_poly.pdbx_seq_one_letter_code
_entity_poly.pdbx_strand_id
1 'polypeptide(L)'
;MNTTVQTVPVQSSIAQLPPGILFFPGVIGGLIVLLLLSIWAYTRVYVITPNNEAFLRTGGVFVKKKTVILSGGCVVLPGFHELTRIPLREISIDVERTGNLAVRT
;
A
#
# COMPACT_ATOMS: atom_id res chain seq x y z
N MET A 1 26.50 -58.17 35.16
CA MET A 1 25.14 -57.62 35.26
C MET A 1 24.99 -56.65 34.10
N ASN A 2 24.39 -57.09 32.99
CA ASN A 2 24.25 -56.25 31.79
C ASN A 2 22.82 -55.74 31.69
N THR A 3 22.63 -54.47 32.02
CA THR A 3 21.35 -53.77 31.88
C THR A 3 21.20 -53.35 30.41
N THR A 4 20.29 -54.00 29.70
CA THR A 4 19.87 -53.58 28.35
C THR A 4 18.97 -52.37 28.47
N VAL A 5 19.50 -51.18 28.15
CA VAL A 5 18.73 -49.95 28.03
C VAL A 5 17.78 -50.10 26.83
N GLN A 6 16.48 -50.21 27.12
CA GLN A 6 15.44 -50.31 26.11
C GLN A 6 15.08 -48.90 25.62
N THR A 7 15.54 -48.53 24.44
CA THR A 7 15.17 -47.26 23.79
C THR A 7 13.76 -47.37 23.24
N VAL A 8 12.79 -46.72 23.89
CA VAL A 8 11.44 -46.59 23.35
C VAL A 8 11.47 -45.52 22.25
N PRO A 9 11.08 -45.85 21.00
CA PRO A 9 11.01 -44.84 19.95
C PRO A 9 9.93 -43.82 20.31
N VAL A 10 10.32 -42.57 20.52
CA VAL A 10 9.37 -41.46 20.65
C VAL A 10 8.86 -41.17 19.23
N GLN A 11 7.81 -41.89 18.81
CA GLN A 11 7.12 -41.60 17.56
C GLN A 11 6.48 -40.21 17.66
N SER A 12 6.87 -39.30 16.76
CA SER A 12 6.25 -37.99 16.62
C SER A 12 4.80 -38.14 16.15
N SER A 13 3.85 -37.78 17.02
CA SER A 13 2.40 -37.87 16.80
C SER A 13 1.90 -37.12 15.55
N ILE A 14 2.67 -36.17 15.04
CA ILE A 14 2.38 -35.44 13.79
C ILE A 14 2.44 -36.37 12.56
N ALA A 15 3.30 -37.39 12.58
CA ALA A 15 3.50 -38.31 11.46
C ALA A 15 2.44 -39.44 11.37
N GLN A 16 1.59 -39.57 12.39
CA GLN A 16 0.51 -40.58 12.44
C GLN A 16 -0.84 -40.03 11.97
N LEU A 17 -0.91 -38.74 11.64
CA LEU A 17 -2.14 -38.11 11.19
C LEU A 17 -2.49 -38.55 9.75
N PRO A 18 -3.78 -38.82 9.45
CA PRO A 18 -4.22 -39.19 8.11
C PRO A 18 -3.77 -38.14 7.07
N PRO A 19 -3.27 -38.56 5.90
CA PRO A 19 -2.88 -37.64 4.83
C PRO A 19 -4.14 -36.90 4.34
N GLY A 20 -4.32 -35.66 4.79
CA GLY A 20 -5.48 -34.83 4.44
C GLY A 20 -6.03 -33.98 5.59
N ILE A 21 -5.79 -34.36 6.86
CA ILE A 21 -6.34 -33.60 8.00
C ILE A 21 -5.74 -32.19 8.12
N LEU A 22 -4.52 -31.99 7.63
CA LEU A 22 -3.83 -30.70 7.65
C LEU A 22 -4.15 -29.81 6.43
N PHE A 23 -4.88 -30.34 5.43
CA PHE A 23 -5.16 -29.59 4.20
C PHE A 23 -6.05 -28.37 4.45
N PHE A 24 -7.26 -28.59 4.98
CA PHE A 24 -8.20 -27.52 5.28
C PHE A 24 -7.69 -26.47 6.29
N PRO A 25 -7.12 -26.84 7.46
CA PRO A 25 -6.56 -25.85 8.38
C PRO A 25 -5.35 -25.13 7.79
N GLY A 26 -4.56 -25.80 6.94
CA GLY A 26 -3.47 -25.17 6.20
C GLY A 26 -3.95 -24.11 5.21
N VAL A 27 -5.00 -24.41 4.44
CA VAL A 27 -5.61 -23.45 3.49
C VAL A 27 -6.20 -22.24 4.22
N ILE A 28 -6.92 -22.48 5.31
CA ILE A 28 -7.51 -21.41 6.13
C ILE A 28 -6.41 -20.55 6.76
N GLY A 29 -5.38 -21.16 7.34
CA GLY A 29 -4.22 -20.44 7.87
C GLY A 29 -3.52 -19.61 6.79
N GLY A 30 -3.32 -20.18 5.60
CA GLY A 30 -2.75 -19.48 4.45
C GLY A 30 -3.56 -18.27 4.01
N LEU A 31 -4.89 -18.39 3.96
CA LEU A 31 -5.78 -17.27 3.61
C LEU A 31 -5.73 -16.14 4.65
N ILE A 32 -5.68 -16.47 5.94
CA ILE A 32 -5.57 -15.47 7.01
C ILE A 32 -4.24 -14.72 6.90
N VAL A 33 -3.14 -15.45 6.68
CA VAL A 33 -1.82 -14.82 6.48
C VAL A 33 -1.83 -13.92 5.24
N LEU A 34 -2.41 -14.38 4.13
CA LEU A 34 -2.52 -13.58 2.91
C LEU A 34 -3.35 -12.31 3.12
N LEU A 35 -4.45 -12.40 3.88
CA LEU A 35 -5.28 -11.24 4.24
C LEU A 35 -4.48 -10.22 5.04
N LEU A 36 -3.75 -10.67 6.07
CA LEU A 36 -2.91 -9.80 6.90
C LEU A 36 -1.81 -9.12 6.07
N LEU A 37 -1.18 -9.88 5.17
CA LEU A 37 -0.15 -9.36 4.25
C LEU A 37 -0.73 -8.32 3.29
N SER A 38 -1.94 -8.54 2.79
CA SER A 38 -2.65 -7.61 1.90
C SER A 38 -2.97 -6.29 2.62
N ILE A 39 -3.49 -6.35 3.84
CA ILE A 39 -3.77 -5.15 4.65
C ILE A 39 -2.47 -4.41 4.95
N TRP A 40 -1.42 -5.14 5.36
CA TRP A 40 -0.12 -4.55 5.62
C TRP A 40 0.46 -3.84 4.39
N ALA A 41 0.41 -4.49 3.22
CA ALA A 41 0.83 -3.89 1.96
C ALA A 41 0.00 -2.65 1.61
N TYR A 42 -1.33 -2.70 1.77
CA TYR A 42 -2.22 -1.57 1.50
C TYR A 42 -1.86 -0.34 2.33
N THR A 43 -1.63 -0.53 3.63
CA THR A 43 -1.27 0.57 4.54
C THR A 43 0.07 1.23 4.18
N ARG A 44 0.98 0.49 3.51
CA ARG A 44 2.29 1.03 3.07
C ARG A 44 2.19 1.89 1.81
N VAL A 45 1.19 1.65 0.96
CA VAL A 45 1.02 2.37 -0.32
C VAL A 45 -0.06 3.45 -0.27
N TYR A 46 -0.81 3.54 0.83
CA TYR A 46 -1.85 4.55 1.01
C TYR A 46 -1.27 5.83 1.61
N VAL A 47 -1.46 6.95 0.91
CA VAL A 47 -0.99 8.27 1.33
C VAL A 47 -2.18 9.20 1.55
N ILE A 48 -2.21 9.89 2.68
CA ILE A 48 -3.26 10.85 3.05
C ILE A 48 -2.83 12.25 2.61
N THR A 49 -3.72 12.98 1.93
CA THR A 49 -3.49 14.35 1.49
C THR A 49 -3.79 15.32 2.64
N PRO A 50 -2.86 16.22 3.02
CA PRO A 50 -3.12 17.22 4.05
C PRO A 50 -4.08 18.30 3.52
N ASN A 51 -4.86 18.92 4.40
CA ASN A 51 -5.90 19.88 4.00
C ASN A 51 -5.37 21.17 3.32
N ASN A 52 -4.07 21.44 3.42
CA ASN A 52 -3.44 22.65 2.90
C ASN A 52 -2.71 22.44 1.56
N GLU A 53 -2.73 21.21 1.03
CA GLU A 53 -2.06 20.85 -0.22
C GLU A 53 -2.99 20.00 -1.07
N ALA A 54 -2.90 20.12 -2.39
CA ALA A 54 -3.45 19.16 -3.32
C ALA A 54 -2.33 18.23 -3.80
N PHE A 55 -2.68 16.97 -4.09
CA PHE A 55 -1.77 16.09 -4.81
C PHE A 55 -2.23 15.95 -6.26
N LEU A 56 -1.36 16.30 -7.20
CA LEU A 56 -1.47 15.76 -8.55
C LEU A 56 -0.87 14.37 -8.51
N ARG A 57 -1.73 13.37 -8.71
CA ARG A 57 -1.29 12.03 -9.06
C ARG A 57 -1.10 11.97 -10.56
N THR A 58 0.14 11.78 -10.98
CA THR A 58 0.52 11.54 -12.36
C THR A 58 1.05 10.11 -12.51
N GLY A 59 0.87 9.51 -13.69
CA GLY A 59 1.30 8.13 -13.95
C GLY A 59 0.15 7.12 -13.98
N GLY A 60 0.52 5.84 -13.90
CA GLY A 60 -0.38 4.70 -14.10
C GLY A 60 0.23 3.64 -15.02
N VAL A 61 0.07 2.36 -14.63
CA VAL A 61 0.59 1.18 -15.37
C VAL A 61 -0.17 0.96 -16.68
N PHE A 62 -1.50 1.06 -16.63
CA PHE A 62 -2.38 0.78 -17.78
C PHE A 62 -2.99 2.04 -18.40
N VAL A 63 -3.32 3.05 -17.59
CA VAL A 63 -3.89 4.31 -18.07
C VAL A 63 -3.19 5.45 -17.36
N LYS A 64 -2.46 6.27 -18.12
CA LYS A 64 -1.86 7.50 -17.60
C LYS A 64 -2.96 8.55 -17.47
N LYS A 65 -3.55 8.66 -16.29
CA LYS A 65 -4.49 9.74 -15.95
C LYS A 65 -3.83 10.69 -14.97
N LYS A 66 -3.94 11.98 -15.27
CA LYS A 66 -3.62 13.04 -14.34
C LYS A 66 -4.86 13.27 -13.50
N THR A 67 -4.76 13.10 -12.18
CA THR A 67 -5.88 13.30 -11.27
C THR A 67 -5.43 14.18 -10.12
N VAL A 68 -6.21 15.22 -9.83
CA VAL A 68 -6.00 16.08 -8.67
C VAL A 68 -6.86 15.55 -7.53
N ILE A 69 -6.23 15.31 -6.37
CA ILE A 69 -6.90 14.83 -5.16
C ILE A 69 -6.82 15.96 -4.13
N LEU A 70 -7.99 16.40 -3.67
CA LEU A 70 -8.18 17.44 -2.66
C LEU A 70 -8.77 16.78 -1.42
N SER A 71 -8.19 17.04 -0.24
CA SER A 71 -8.71 16.62 1.07
C SER A 71 -9.20 15.15 1.11
N GLY A 72 -8.39 14.24 0.56
CA GLY A 72 -8.69 12.81 0.47
C GLY A 72 -7.42 11.96 0.52
N GLY A 73 -7.57 10.64 0.39
CA GLY A 73 -6.43 9.72 0.33
C GLY A 73 -6.24 9.13 -1.06
N CYS A 74 -5.00 8.75 -1.35
CA CYS A 74 -4.61 8.17 -2.62
C CYS A 74 -3.78 6.91 -2.40
N VAL A 75 -4.08 5.86 -3.16
CA VAL A 75 -3.18 4.70 -3.31
C VAL A 75 -2.12 5.07 -4.33
N VAL A 76 -0.85 5.00 -3.92
CA VAL A 76 0.31 5.41 -4.71
C VAL A 76 1.27 4.22 -4.75
N LEU A 77 1.31 3.55 -5.89
CA LEU A 77 2.32 2.53 -6.12
C LEU A 77 3.66 3.21 -6.39
N PRO A 78 4.69 2.99 -5.55
CA PRO A 78 6.01 3.56 -5.77
C PRO A 78 6.56 3.08 -7.12
N GLY A 79 7.09 4.02 -7.91
CA GLY A 79 7.64 3.78 -9.25
C GLY A 79 6.64 3.92 -10.41
N PHE A 80 5.33 3.80 -10.17
CA PHE A 80 4.31 3.95 -11.24
C PHE A 80 3.50 5.23 -11.14
N HIS A 81 3.38 5.77 -9.94
CA HIS A 81 2.68 7.01 -9.67
C HIS A 81 3.66 8.01 -9.10
N GLU A 82 3.63 9.21 -9.66
CA GLU A 82 4.35 10.36 -9.16
C GLU A 82 3.34 11.28 -8.45
N LEU A 83 3.76 11.79 -7.30
CA LEU A 83 2.98 12.73 -6.51
C LEU A 83 3.64 14.10 -6.60
N THR A 84 2.96 15.03 -7.23
CA THR A 84 3.34 16.44 -7.18
C THR A 84 2.48 17.14 -6.15
N ARG A 85 3.12 17.86 -5.22
CA ARG A 85 2.43 18.64 -4.20
C ARG A 85 2.14 20.04 -4.73
N ILE A 86 0.90 20.48 -4.64
CA ILE A 86 0.48 21.83 -4.99
C ILE A 86 -0.04 22.50 -3.72
N PRO A 87 0.64 23.52 -3.20
CA PRO A 87 0.14 24.26 -2.05
C PRO A 87 -1.13 25.01 -2.46
N LEU A 88 -2.18 24.92 -1.62
CA LEU A 88 -3.43 25.67 -1.82
C LEU A 88 -3.48 26.95 -0.99
N ARG A 89 -2.39 27.26 -0.29
CA ARG A 89 -2.35 28.27 0.75
C ARG A 89 -2.33 29.71 0.23
N GLU A 90 -1.84 29.95 -0.99
CA GLU A 90 -1.80 31.28 -1.63
C GLU A 90 -1.91 31.15 -3.16
N ILE A 91 -2.85 31.88 -3.78
CA ILE A 91 -3.04 31.93 -5.24
C ILE A 91 -2.34 33.17 -5.79
N SER A 92 -1.43 33.00 -6.76
CA SER A 92 -0.76 34.12 -7.43
C SER A 92 -1.64 34.62 -8.58
N ILE A 93 -2.12 35.85 -8.47
CA ILE A 93 -2.83 36.54 -9.54
C ILE A 93 -1.77 37.20 -10.42
N ASP A 94 -1.62 36.72 -11.65
CA ASP A 94 -0.84 37.42 -12.67
C ASP A 94 -1.76 38.34 -13.47
N VAL A 95 -1.38 39.61 -13.56
CA VAL A 95 -2.16 40.64 -14.26
C VAL A 95 -1.29 41.22 -15.35
N GLU A 96 -1.37 40.63 -16.54
CA GLU A 96 -0.84 41.23 -17.75
C GLU A 96 -1.81 42.31 -18.26
N ARG A 97 -1.39 43.58 -18.20
CA ARG A 97 -2.14 44.68 -18.82
C ARG A 97 -1.78 44.79 -20.29
N THR A 98 -2.45 44.02 -21.15
CA THR A 98 -2.30 44.15 -22.60
C THR A 98 -3.26 45.22 -23.12
N GLY A 99 -2.76 46.45 -23.31
CA GLY A 99 -3.50 47.55 -23.94
C GLY A 99 -2.89 48.95 -23.72
N ASN A 100 -3.31 49.92 -24.55
CA ASN A 100 -2.88 51.34 -24.55
C ASN A 100 -3.37 52.16 -23.33
N LEU A 101 -3.58 51.52 -22.18
CA LEU A 101 -4.03 52.12 -20.91
C LEU A 101 -3.17 51.64 -19.72
N ALA A 102 -1.93 51.20 -19.96
CA ALA A 102 -0.97 50.97 -18.90
C ALA A 102 -0.61 52.30 -18.23
N VAL A 103 -0.74 52.37 -16.91
CA VAL A 103 -0.49 53.57 -16.10
C VAL A 103 0.95 54.02 -16.33
N ARG A 104 1.13 55.18 -16.98
CA ARG A 104 2.40 55.91 -16.97
C ARG A 104 2.59 56.45 -15.55
N THR A 105 3.56 55.89 -14.84
CA THR A 105 4.17 56.58 -13.69
C THR A 105 5.25 57.52 -14.20
#